data_AF-A0A0M3KDM7-F1
#
_entry.id   AF-A0A0M3KDM7-F1
#
_cell.length_a   1.000
_cell.length_b   1.000
_cell.length_c   1.000
_cell.angle_alpha   90.00
_cell.angle_beta   90.00
_cell.angle_gamma   90.00
#
_symmetry.space_group_name_H-M   'P 1'
#
loop_
_entity.id
_entity.type
_entity.pdbx_description
1 polymer ?
#
loop_
_entity_poly.entity_id
_entity_poly.type
_entity_poly.pdbx_seq_one_letter_code
_entity_poly.pdbx_strand_id
1 'polypeptide(L)' 'MLRPFVKQLARLRADRHAFQRFIQTCSARWAGEYEYEDPKSEDDVVNITYILRDGSSRKIRGKVGDNVMYLAHR' A
#
# COMPACT_ATOMS: atom_id res chain seq x y z
N MET A 1 -48.75 -1.11 -40.64
CA MET A 1 -49.01 -1.54 -39.25
C MET A 1 -47.68 -1.99 -38.64
N LEU A 2 -46.92 -1.07 -38.03
CA LEU A 2 -45.53 -1.24 -37.56
C LEU A 2 -45.51 -1.52 -36.05
N ARG A 3 -45.49 -2.79 -35.61
CA ARG A 3 -44.96 -3.24 -34.29
C ARG A 3 -44.66 -4.74 -34.38
N PRO A 4 -43.37 -5.15 -34.33
CA PRO A 4 -42.95 -5.86 -33.11
C PRO A 4 -41.48 -5.57 -32.74
N PHE A 5 -41.06 -4.30 -32.71
CA PHE A 5 -39.75 -3.90 -32.15
C PHE A 5 -39.73 -3.83 -30.61
N VAL A 6 -40.80 -4.28 -29.93
CA VAL A 6 -40.92 -4.19 -28.47
C VAL A 6 -40.45 -5.48 -27.77
N LYS A 7 -40.31 -6.61 -28.49
CA LYS A 7 -39.88 -7.88 -27.89
C LYS A 7 -38.37 -8.02 -27.68
N GLN A 8 -37.56 -7.10 -28.19
CA GLN A 8 -36.10 -7.17 -28.05
C GLN A 8 -35.56 -6.43 -26.81
N LEU A 9 -36.36 -5.56 -26.18
CA LEU A 9 -35.99 -4.88 -24.92
C LEU A 9 -36.24 -5.73 -23.67
N ALA A 10 -37.00 -6.82 -23.77
CA ALA A 10 -37.31 -7.70 -22.63
C ALA A 10 -36.18 -8.70 -22.28
N ARG A 11 -35.07 -8.73 -23.03
CA ARG A 11 -33.92 -9.62 -22.80
C ARG A 11 -32.70 -8.93 -22.19
N LEU A 12 -32.79 -7.67 -21.79
CA LEU A 12 -31.79 -7.01 -20.96
C LEU A 12 -32.08 -7.17 -19.45
N ARG A 13 -32.80 -8.23 -19.06
CA ARG A 13 -32.56 -8.91 -17.77
C ARG A 13 -31.32 -9.79 -17.92
N ALA A 14 -30.20 -9.17 -18.31
CA ALA A 14 -28.91 -9.78 -18.14
C ALA A 14 -28.61 -9.65 -16.65
N ASP A 15 -28.64 -10.79 -15.98
CA ASP A 15 -28.24 -11.00 -14.60
C ASP A 15 -27.14 -10.05 -14.17
N ARG A 16 -27.53 -8.97 -13.49
CA ARG A 16 -26.61 -8.29 -12.58
C ARG A 16 -26.50 -9.17 -11.35
N HIS A 17 -25.84 -10.31 -11.49
CA HIS A 17 -25.06 -10.84 -10.39
C HIS A 17 -23.91 -9.86 -10.15
N ALA A 18 -24.26 -8.68 -9.63
CA ALA A 18 -23.32 -7.86 -8.89
C ALA A 18 -22.90 -8.78 -7.75
N PHE A 19 -21.77 -9.45 -7.94
CA PHE A 19 -21.18 -10.30 -6.93
C PHE A 19 -20.94 -9.37 -5.73
N GLN A 20 -21.83 -9.46 -4.75
CA GLN A 20 -21.78 -8.64 -3.55
C GLN A 20 -20.59 -9.15 -2.74
N ARG A 21 -19.38 -8.72 -3.11
CA ARG A 21 -18.16 -8.99 -2.34
C ARG A 21 -18.32 -8.26 -1.03
N PHE A 22 -18.51 -9.00 0.06
CA PHE A 22 -18.37 -8.45 1.39
C PHE A 22 -16.92 -8.01 1.56
N ILE A 23 -16.69 -6.69 1.54
CA ILE A 23 -15.38 -6.12 1.87
C ILE A 23 -15.28 -6.17 3.39
N GLN A 24 -14.36 -7.00 3.90
CA GLN A 24 -14.01 -6.95 5.31
C GLN A 24 -13.12 -5.73 5.52
N THR A 25 -13.66 -4.74 6.24
CA THR A 25 -12.88 -3.60 6.72
C THR A 25 -12.40 -3.88 8.14
N CYS A 26 -11.22 -3.38 8.49
CA CYS A 26 -10.75 -3.34 9.88
C CYS A 26 -10.51 -1.88 10.25
N SER A 27 -10.52 -1.57 11.55
CA SER A 27 -10.07 -0.26 12.02
C SER A 27 -8.64 -0.02 11.55
N ALA A 28 -8.36 1.20 11.08
CA ALA A 28 -7.00 1.60 10.80
C ALA A 28 -6.18 1.49 12.10
N ARG A 29 -5.27 0.52 12.15
CA ARG A 29 -4.21 0.52 13.15
C ARG A 29 -3.17 1.49 12.65
N TRP A 30 -3.12 2.66 13.28
CA TRP A 30 -1.97 3.55 13.19
C TRP A 30 -0.79 2.79 13.80
N ALA A 31 0.04 2.20 12.96
CA ALA A 31 1.34 1.73 13.38
C ALA A 31 2.29 2.93 13.36
N GLY A 32 3.06 3.09 14.43
CA GLY A 32 4.16 4.04 14.50
C GLY A 32 3.81 5.34 15.19
N GLU A 33 4.19 5.48 16.45
CA GLU A 33 4.52 6.81 16.94
C GLU A 33 5.71 7.33 16.12
N TYR A 34 5.64 8.61 15.72
CA TYR A 34 6.60 9.38 14.90
C TYR A 34 7.98 8.70 14.67
N GLU A 35 8.11 8.02 13.53
CA GLU A 35 9.21 7.09 13.18
C GLU A 35 10.38 7.75 12.43
N TYR A 36 10.53 9.08 12.52
CA TYR A 36 11.58 9.81 11.80
C TYR A 36 12.24 10.87 12.69
N GLU A 37 12.88 10.39 13.76
CA GLU A 37 13.77 11.20 14.58
C GLU A 37 15.22 10.81 14.30
N ASP A 38 16.13 11.74 14.54
CA ASP A 38 17.54 11.37 14.66
C ASP A 38 17.76 10.56 15.96
N PRO A 39 18.69 9.59 15.96
CA PRO A 39 19.04 8.85 17.17
C PRO A 39 19.53 9.83 18.25
N LYS A 40 19.01 9.68 19.47
CA LYS A 40 19.29 10.59 20.61
C LYS A 40 20.59 10.23 21.32
N SER A 41 21.03 8.99 21.18
CA SER A 41 22.27 8.45 21.73
C SER A 41 22.94 7.50 20.74
N GLU A 42 24.21 7.19 20.95
CA GLU A 42 24.93 6.19 20.14
C GLU A 42 24.34 4.78 20.30
N ASP A 43 23.75 4.48 21.46
CA ASP A 43 23.12 3.19 21.73
C ASP A 43 21.85 2.97 20.88
N ASP A 44 21.25 4.06 20.40
CA ASP A 44 20.08 4.02 19.51
C ASP A 44 20.45 3.88 18.03
N VAL A 45 21.75 3.82 17.69
CA VAL A 45 22.20 3.88 16.30
C VAL A 45 22.22 2.49 15.67
N VAL A 46 21.67 2.40 14.47
CA VAL A 46 21.89 1.26 13.57
C VAL A 46 22.56 1.72 12.26
N ASN A 47 23.58 0.98 11.83
CA ASN A 47 24.26 1.25 10.57
C ASN A 47 23.71 0.35 9.47
N ILE A 48 23.22 0.96 8.40
CA ILE A 48 22.66 0.27 7.23
C ILE A 48 23.50 0.60 6.01
N THR A 49 23.79 -0.42 5.20
CA THR A 49 24.40 -0.25 3.88
C THR A 49 23.45 -0.78 2.83
N TYR A 50 22.94 0.11 1.97
CA TYR A 50 22.17 -0.27 0.79
C TYR A 50 23.13 -0.56 -0.35
N ILE A 51 23.02 -1.74 -0.95
CA ILE A 51 23.69 -2.07 -2.21
C ILE A 51 22.72 -1.73 -3.34
N LEU A 52 23.10 -0.78 -4.18
CA LEU A 52 22.29 -0.31 -5.31
C LEU A 52 22.48 -1.22 -6.52
N ARG A 53 21.60 -1.06 -7.51
CA ARG A 53 21.57 -1.90 -8.72
C ARG A 53 22.86 -1.84 -9.53
N ASP A 54 23.56 -0.71 -9.51
CA ASP A 54 24.86 -0.51 -10.17
C ASP A 54 26.04 -1.08 -9.36
N GLY A 55 25.76 -1.73 -8.22
CA GLY A 55 26.75 -2.27 -7.31
C GLY A 55 27.36 -1.23 -6.37
N SER A 56 26.97 0.04 -6.46
CA SER A 56 27.42 1.06 -5.52
C SER A 56 26.77 0.87 -4.14
N SER A 57 27.41 1.41 -3.10
CA SER A 57 26.92 1.30 -1.72
C SER A 57 26.54 2.67 -1.16
N ARG A 58 25.38 2.75 -0.51
CA ARG A 58 24.96 3.93 0.26
C ARG A 58 24.90 3.59 1.74
N LYS A 59 25.69 4.29 2.55
CA LYS A 59 25.73 4.11 4.02
C LYS A 59 24.77 5.09 4.68
N ILE A 60 23.90 4.58 5.55
CA ILE A 60 22.92 5.35 6.30
C ILE A 60 23.07 5.03 7.78
N ARG A 61 22.95 6.08 8.60
CA ARG A 61 22.88 5.99 10.05
C ARG A 61 21.43 6.20 10.47
N GLY A 62 20.77 5.13 10.88
CA GLY A 62 19.37 5.12 11.32
C GLY A 62 19.24 4.98 12.83
N LYS A 63 18.00 5.06 13.33
CA LYS A 63 17.64 4.79 14.72
C LYS A 63 17.08 3.37 14.86
N VAL A 64 17.34 2.70 15.98
CA VAL A 64 16.72 1.41 16.32
C VAL A 64 15.20 1.55 16.35
N GLY A 65 14.50 0.71 15.60
CA GLY A 65 13.04 0.75 15.45
C GLY A 65 12.55 1.47 14.19
N ASP A 66 13.43 2.16 13.45
CA ASP A 66 13.07 2.79 12.17
C ASP A 66 12.73 1.74 11.10
N ASN A 67 11.84 2.11 10.19
CA ASN A 67 11.52 1.30 9.02
C ASN A 67 12.63 1.40 7.96
N VAL A 68 13.23 0.26 7.60
CA VAL A 68 14.30 0.16 6.59
C VAL A 68 13.87 0.68 5.21
N MET A 69 12.59 0.55 4.85
CA MET A 69 12.07 1.11 3.60
C MET A 69 12.12 2.64 3.62
N TYR A 70 11.77 3.28 4.74
CA TYR A 70 11.82 4.73 4.85
C TYR A 70 13.25 5.28 4.96
N LEU A 71 14.16 4.55 5.61
CA LEU A 71 15.58 4.92 5.65
C LEU A 71 16.27 4.90 4.27
N ALA A 72 15.73 4.17 3.30
CA ALA A 72 16.26 4.17 1.93
C ALA A 72 16.04 5.51 1.19
N HIS A 73 15.08 6.32 1.65
CA HIS A 73 14.79 7.64 1.09
C HIS A 73 15.67 8.77 1.66
N ARG A 74 16.34 8.57 2.81
CA ARG A 74 17.37 9.48 3.35
C ARG A 74 18.58 9.52 2.45
#